data_AF-A0ABD3Q933-F1
#
_entry.id   AF-A0ABD3Q933-F1
#
_cell.length_a   1.000
_cell.length_b   1.000
_cell.length_c   1.000
_cell.angle_alpha   90.00
_cell.angle_beta   90.00
_cell.angle_gamma   90.00
#
_symmetry.space_group_name_H-M   'P 1'
#
loop_
_entity.id
_entity.type
_entity.pdbx_description
1 polymer ?
#
loop_
_entity_poly.entity_id
_entity_poly.type
_entity_poly.pdbx_seq_one_letter_code
_entity_poly.pdbx_strand_id
1 'polypeptide(L)'
;MAQITDSIDMGLSILSQLGHEMPISSTLNDIMPLVKQTLQDLDVHDNVLLSYKKTTDTRHLMAMKCLAKLEMTTAMVDSLLHPIVTCKMIKLTIDYGLSPTAPVGFAYFAGILLKQGEMLAGFRFAKLAMQMLDQVGSKEFAGDVILRSTQVLCFHLPLLSVNEYPVQGQEVALAVGDVSFACGLKLVYCVTMFWAGSNLLTVKNVSAKDSRYMKGQNHLTTYNCLILLYHSILALVGEPINEEVMEDQLTNPFQRITYYFQRMYLSFLLNIDDELRHRAEEFFEFRKVYECKISIWYAMHEFYGGLVSFFMYRETGDTVWLDRGKQCKSALRLWAEHGSSWNFAQKLYLLEAEEHYCQTNLLAAQESYESAISSSRLHKFVNDEALACELAGYFYLQVGMLAASREHLECAHEKYIKWGAMRKVYKIFDFLQQTFECNSANSGTIMMKGHNRDQVL
;
A
#
# COMPACT_ATOMS: atom_id res chain seq x y z
N MET A 1 17.05 -3.57 -16.92
CA MET A 1 17.82 -2.67 -16.04
C MET A 1 18.85 -1.85 -16.82
N ALA A 2 19.68 -2.43 -17.70
CA ALA A 2 20.68 -1.69 -18.50
C ALA A 2 20.15 -0.41 -19.18
N GLN A 3 19.04 -0.48 -19.92
CA GLN A 3 18.45 0.71 -20.58
C GLN A 3 17.98 1.82 -19.61
N ILE A 4 17.62 1.48 -18.37
CA ILE A 4 17.19 2.47 -17.36
C ILE A 4 18.42 3.17 -16.77
N THR A 5 19.49 2.43 -16.53
CA THR A 5 20.79 2.99 -16.10
C THR A 5 21.35 3.92 -17.18
N ASP A 6 21.33 3.50 -18.45
CA ASP A 6 21.75 4.35 -19.58
C ASP A 6 20.92 5.65 -19.67
N SER A 7 19.62 5.56 -19.34
CA SER A 7 18.74 6.74 -19.31
C SER A 7 19.08 7.71 -18.18
N ILE A 8 19.51 7.18 -17.02
CA ILE A 8 19.99 8.00 -15.89
C ILE A 8 21.28 8.70 -16.30
N ASP A 9 22.26 7.98 -16.84
CA ASP A 9 23.55 8.54 -17.26
C ASP A 9 23.39 9.63 -18.32
N MET A 10 22.50 9.41 -19.30
CA MET A 10 22.16 10.43 -20.30
C MET A 10 21.53 11.67 -19.67
N GLY A 11 20.61 11.50 -18.72
CA GLY A 11 20.00 12.62 -18.01
C GLY A 11 21.00 13.41 -17.17
N LEU A 12 21.92 12.73 -16.47
CA LEU A 12 23.00 13.35 -15.71
C LEU A 12 23.96 14.12 -16.62
N SER A 13 24.29 13.59 -17.79
CA SER A 13 25.10 14.28 -18.80
C SER A 13 24.44 15.57 -19.30
N ILE A 14 23.14 15.52 -19.61
CA ILE A 14 22.38 16.71 -20.03
C ILE A 14 22.36 17.76 -18.92
N LEU A 15 22.16 17.35 -17.65
CA LEU A 15 22.18 18.28 -16.53
C LEU A 15 23.55 18.97 -16.35
N SER A 16 24.64 18.22 -16.51
CA SER A 16 26.00 18.78 -16.49
C SER A 16 26.20 19.83 -17.59
N GLN A 17 25.75 19.56 -18.83
CA GLN A 17 25.79 20.54 -19.92
C GLN A 17 24.95 21.79 -19.65
N LEU A 18 23.89 21.67 -18.86
CA LEU A 18 23.04 22.78 -18.41
C LEU A 18 23.62 23.53 -17.19
N GLY A 19 24.79 23.12 -16.67
CA GLY A 19 25.45 23.75 -15.52
C GLY A 19 24.95 23.25 -14.16
N HIS A 20 24.30 22.08 -14.13
CA HIS A 20 23.82 21.45 -12.90
C HIS A 20 24.52 20.13 -12.67
N GLU A 21 25.60 20.16 -11.91
CA GLU A 21 26.26 18.95 -11.43
C GLU A 21 25.42 18.26 -10.36
N MET A 22 25.37 16.93 -10.45
CA MET A 22 24.71 16.03 -9.51
C MET A 22 25.77 15.11 -8.90
N PRO A 23 25.71 14.83 -7.59
CA PRO A 23 26.65 13.89 -6.98
C PRO A 23 26.43 12.49 -7.56
N ILE A 24 27.50 11.92 -8.13
CA ILE A 24 27.49 10.61 -8.79
C ILE A 24 27.52 9.46 -7.77
N SER A 25 27.94 9.74 -6.53
CA SER A 25 27.92 8.80 -5.41
C SER A 25 27.45 9.55 -4.16
N SER A 26 26.53 8.95 -3.42
CA SER A 26 25.99 9.52 -2.18
C SER A 26 25.67 8.40 -1.22
N THR A 27 25.86 8.66 0.07
CA THR A 27 25.45 7.74 1.14
C THR A 27 24.17 8.24 1.79
N LEU A 28 23.48 7.38 2.55
CA LEU A 28 22.32 7.79 3.34
C LEU A 28 22.65 8.93 4.32
N ASN A 29 23.89 8.98 4.81
CA ASN A 29 24.38 10.03 5.70
C ASN A 29 24.48 11.40 5.00
N ASP A 30 24.61 11.42 3.67
CA ASP A 30 24.62 12.65 2.87
C ASP A 30 23.20 13.11 2.51
N ILE A 31 22.28 12.16 2.36
CA ILE A 31 20.90 12.41 1.90
C ILE A 31 20.00 12.96 3.02
N MET A 32 20.07 12.39 4.23
CA MET A 32 19.21 12.85 5.34
C MET A 32 19.39 14.34 5.67
N PRO A 33 20.62 14.88 5.77
CA PRO A 33 20.83 16.31 5.96
C PRO A 33 20.28 17.15 4.80
N LEU A 34 20.41 16.67 3.56
CA LEU A 34 19.90 17.37 2.38
C LEU A 34 18.37 17.51 2.41
N VAL A 35 17.66 16.43 2.72
CA VAL A 35 16.18 16.44 2.84
C VAL A 35 15.76 17.37 3.98
N LYS A 36 16.44 17.31 5.12
CA LYS A 36 16.16 18.18 6.28
C LYS A 36 16.41 19.66 5.97
N GLN A 37 17.52 19.98 5.29
CA GLN A 37 17.80 21.36 4.86
C GLN A 37 16.74 21.84 3.87
N THR A 38 16.38 21.02 2.89
CA THR A 38 15.31 21.36 1.92
C THR A 38 13.98 21.62 2.62
N LEU A 39 13.65 20.84 3.65
CA LEU A 39 12.46 21.06 4.46
C LEU A 39 12.52 22.40 5.22
N GLN A 40 13.68 22.76 5.78
CA GLN A 40 13.88 24.05 6.45
C GLN A 40 13.81 25.23 5.48
N ASP A 41 14.36 25.09 4.27
CA ASP A 41 14.28 26.11 3.23
C ASP A 41 12.82 26.34 2.76
N LEU A 42 11.95 25.35 2.97
CA LEU A 42 10.51 25.40 2.69
C LEU A 42 9.64 25.72 3.93
N ASP A 43 10.25 26.17 5.03
CA ASP A 43 9.53 26.63 6.23
C ASP A 43 8.94 28.05 6.04
N VAL A 44 8.16 28.20 4.97
CA VAL A 44 7.43 29.42 4.60
C VAL A 44 5.97 29.07 4.38
N HIS A 45 5.07 30.05 4.45
CA HIS A 45 3.65 29.80 4.21
C HIS A 45 3.37 29.39 2.74
N ASP A 46 2.45 28.45 2.51
CA ASP A 46 2.14 27.92 1.17
C ASP A 46 1.79 29.01 0.14
N ASN A 47 1.03 30.03 0.54
CA ASN A 47 0.74 31.21 -0.29
C ASN A 47 1.99 31.89 -0.86
N VAL A 48 3.12 31.89 -0.15
CA VAL A 48 4.39 32.43 -0.64
C VAL A 48 4.87 31.60 -1.82
N LEU A 49 4.90 30.28 -1.67
CA LEU A 49 5.32 29.33 -2.71
C LEU A 49 4.38 29.37 -3.93
N LEU A 50 3.06 29.50 -3.71
CA LEU A 50 2.08 29.65 -4.78
C LEU A 50 2.18 31.01 -5.50
N SER A 51 2.72 32.03 -4.83
CA SER A 51 2.90 33.39 -5.40
C SER A 51 4.22 33.58 -6.16
N TYR A 52 5.10 32.57 -6.18
CA TYR A 52 6.35 32.64 -6.92
C TYR A 52 6.11 32.97 -8.40
N LYS A 53 6.93 33.87 -8.93
CA LYS A 53 6.83 34.28 -10.34
C LYS A 53 7.11 33.09 -11.24
N LYS A 54 6.35 32.99 -12.34
CA LYS A 54 6.65 32.03 -13.40
C LYS A 54 7.98 32.37 -14.04
N THR A 55 8.82 31.35 -14.21
CA THR A 55 10.12 31.50 -14.85
C THR A 55 10.01 31.36 -16.36
N THR A 56 10.79 32.16 -17.09
CA THR A 56 10.91 32.10 -18.56
C THR A 56 12.33 31.73 -19.00
N ASP A 57 13.23 31.41 -18.06
CA ASP A 57 14.60 31.00 -18.40
C ASP A 57 14.59 29.60 -19.03
N THR A 58 14.90 29.55 -20.32
CA THR A 58 14.93 28.31 -21.11
C THR A 58 15.88 27.25 -20.53
N ARG A 59 17.04 27.64 -19.98
CA ARG A 59 17.99 26.67 -19.41
C ARG A 59 17.42 26.02 -18.16
N HIS A 60 16.82 26.82 -17.28
CA HIS A 60 16.13 26.32 -16.09
C HIS A 60 14.93 25.43 -16.46
N LEU A 61 14.12 25.83 -17.44
CA LEU A 61 12.98 25.04 -17.91
C LEU A 61 13.43 23.68 -18.48
N MET A 62 14.55 23.65 -19.22
CA MET A 62 15.14 22.40 -19.71
C MET A 62 15.67 21.52 -18.58
N ALA A 63 16.37 22.12 -17.60
CA ALA A 63 16.89 21.40 -16.45
C ALA A 63 15.77 20.76 -15.62
N MET A 64 14.71 21.52 -15.32
CA MET A 64 13.55 21.03 -14.57
C MET A 64 12.80 19.91 -15.32
N LYS A 65 12.67 20.00 -16.65
CA LYS A 65 12.11 18.91 -17.45
C LYS A 65 12.97 17.65 -17.44
N CYS A 66 14.30 17.81 -17.47
CA CYS A 66 15.23 16.69 -17.38
C CYS A 66 15.15 16.02 -16.00
N LEU A 67 15.17 16.80 -14.92
CA LEU A 67 14.99 16.30 -13.55
C LEU A 67 13.65 15.59 -13.37
N ALA A 68 12.54 16.15 -13.86
CA ALA A 68 11.22 15.51 -13.76
C ALA A 68 11.17 14.13 -14.46
N LYS A 69 11.89 13.95 -15.58
CA LYS A 69 12.01 12.64 -16.22
C LYS A 69 12.90 11.69 -15.44
N LEU A 70 13.97 12.21 -14.81
CA LEU A 70 14.84 11.44 -13.94
C LEU A 70 14.14 11.00 -12.65
N GLU A 71 13.16 11.75 -12.14
CA GLU A 71 12.40 11.36 -10.94
C GLU A 71 11.80 9.97 -11.09
N MET A 72 11.11 9.71 -12.20
CA MET A 72 10.50 8.42 -12.44
C MET A 72 11.54 7.29 -12.53
N THR A 73 12.63 7.50 -13.26
CA THR A 73 13.64 6.44 -13.48
C THR A 73 14.46 6.17 -12.23
N THR A 74 14.99 7.21 -11.59
CA THR A 74 15.77 7.09 -10.34
C THR A 74 14.92 6.48 -9.24
N ALA A 75 13.66 6.89 -9.09
CA ALA A 75 12.79 6.27 -8.12
C ALA A 75 12.58 4.76 -8.39
N MET A 76 12.71 4.26 -9.63
CA MET A 76 12.54 2.82 -9.92
C MET A 76 13.79 1.99 -9.65
N VAL A 77 15.00 2.55 -9.80
CA VAL A 77 16.24 1.75 -9.81
C VAL A 77 17.36 2.28 -8.91
N ASP A 78 17.29 3.51 -8.42
CA ASP A 78 18.32 4.15 -7.60
C ASP A 78 17.69 4.95 -6.44
N SER A 79 17.57 4.30 -5.29
CA SER A 79 16.96 4.91 -4.09
C SER A 79 17.80 6.02 -3.47
N LEU A 80 19.09 6.12 -3.79
CA LEU A 80 20.00 7.13 -3.25
C LEU A 80 19.99 8.40 -4.10
N LEU A 81 19.95 8.26 -5.43
CA LEU A 81 19.88 9.41 -6.33
C LEU A 81 18.51 10.09 -6.32
N HIS A 82 17.43 9.32 -6.07
CA HIS A 82 16.07 9.83 -6.11
C HIS A 82 15.83 11.07 -5.20
N PRO A 83 16.14 11.05 -3.89
CA PRO A 83 15.98 12.23 -3.04
C PRO A 83 16.81 13.44 -3.46
N ILE A 84 17.96 13.21 -4.10
CA ILE A 84 18.87 14.26 -4.54
C ILE A 84 18.26 15.00 -5.74
N VAL A 85 17.69 14.26 -6.70
CA VAL A 85 16.93 14.81 -7.83
C VAL A 85 15.77 15.67 -7.31
N THR A 86 15.01 15.16 -6.34
CA THR A 86 13.87 15.87 -5.76
C THR A 86 14.27 17.16 -5.05
N CYS A 87 15.28 17.11 -4.18
CA CYS A 87 15.77 18.30 -3.48
C CYS A 87 16.34 19.33 -4.46
N LYS A 88 16.98 18.88 -5.55
CA LYS A 88 17.45 19.77 -6.62
C LYS A 88 16.30 20.48 -7.33
N MET A 89 15.21 19.78 -7.65
CA MET A 89 14.01 20.40 -8.25
C MET A 89 13.41 21.48 -7.34
N ILE A 90 13.33 21.22 -6.03
CA ILE A 90 12.87 22.20 -5.04
C ILE A 90 13.79 23.40 -5.01
N LYS A 91 15.10 23.18 -4.86
CA LYS A 91 16.09 24.26 -4.82
C LYS A 91 16.01 25.16 -6.06
N LEU A 92 15.95 24.56 -7.24
CA LEU A 92 15.80 25.32 -8.48
C LEU A 92 14.49 26.11 -8.53
N THR A 93 13.41 25.59 -7.95
CA THR A 93 12.13 26.31 -7.86
C THR A 93 12.23 27.52 -6.91
N ILE A 94 12.97 27.37 -5.79
CA ILE A 94 13.25 28.47 -4.85
C ILE A 94 14.12 29.55 -5.53
N ASP A 95 15.18 29.15 -6.22
CA ASP A 95 16.16 30.07 -6.80
C ASP A 95 15.63 30.82 -8.05
N TYR A 96 14.82 30.17 -8.88
CA TYR A 96 14.42 30.68 -10.21
C TYR A 96 12.92 30.88 -10.40
N GLY A 97 12.09 30.51 -9.42
CA GLY A 97 10.63 30.63 -9.49
C GLY A 97 9.92 29.41 -10.09
N LEU A 98 8.62 29.56 -10.39
CA LEU A 98 7.77 28.45 -10.81
C LEU A 98 7.99 28.08 -12.27
N SER A 99 8.47 26.87 -12.49
CA SER A 99 8.40 26.20 -13.80
C SER A 99 7.12 25.35 -13.92
N PRO A 100 6.67 25.04 -15.16
CA PRO A 100 5.56 24.11 -15.38
C PRO A 100 5.72 22.72 -14.73
N THR A 101 6.97 22.33 -14.44
CA THR A 101 7.36 21.04 -13.87
C THR A 101 7.65 21.11 -12.38
N ALA A 102 7.66 22.30 -11.76
CA ALA A 102 7.88 22.48 -10.33
C ALA A 102 6.96 21.60 -9.45
N PRO A 103 5.65 21.42 -9.75
CA PRO A 103 4.77 20.61 -8.92
C PRO A 103 5.24 19.15 -8.74
N VAL A 104 5.97 18.60 -9.70
CA VAL A 104 6.55 17.24 -9.63
C VAL A 104 7.48 17.13 -8.43
N GLY A 105 8.41 18.09 -8.26
CA GLY A 105 9.37 18.07 -7.15
C GLY A 105 8.68 18.06 -5.78
N PHE A 106 7.62 18.86 -5.60
CA PHE A 106 6.86 18.88 -4.34
C PHE A 106 6.08 17.58 -4.09
N ALA A 107 5.53 16.96 -5.14
CA ALA A 107 4.79 15.70 -5.02
C ALA A 107 5.72 14.52 -4.63
N TYR A 108 6.92 14.45 -5.21
CA TYR A 108 7.90 13.43 -4.82
C TYR A 108 8.50 13.72 -3.43
N PHE A 109 8.76 14.98 -3.10
CA PHE A 109 9.27 15.36 -1.78
C PHE A 109 8.30 15.00 -0.67
N ALA A 110 7.00 15.17 -0.90
CA ALA A 110 5.96 14.72 0.00
C ALA A 110 6.07 13.23 0.33
N GLY A 111 6.34 12.38 -0.66
CA GLY A 111 6.54 10.95 -0.48
C GLY A 111 7.80 10.61 0.32
N ILE A 112 8.90 11.32 0.08
CA ILE A 112 10.16 11.16 0.82
C ILE A 112 9.96 11.50 2.30
N LEU A 113 9.34 12.65 2.58
CA LEU A 113 9.06 13.09 3.96
C LEU A 113 8.17 12.09 4.70
N LEU A 114 7.10 11.63 4.05
CA LEU A 114 6.19 10.64 4.63
C LEU A 114 6.91 9.34 4.98
N LYS A 115 7.84 8.89 4.13
CA LYS A 115 8.67 7.70 4.39
C LYS A 115 9.64 7.88 5.56
N GLN A 116 10.14 9.10 5.78
CA GLN A 116 11.01 9.45 6.91
C GLN A 116 10.24 9.70 8.22
N GLY A 117 8.91 9.64 8.19
CA GLY A 117 8.05 9.85 9.37
C GLY A 117 7.57 11.31 9.54
N GLU A 118 7.94 12.22 8.64
CA GLU A 118 7.49 13.62 8.62
C GLU A 118 6.08 13.72 8.00
N MET A 119 5.09 13.13 8.69
CA MET A 119 3.74 12.88 8.16
C MET A 119 3.01 14.15 7.72
N LEU A 120 2.93 15.14 8.62
CA LEU A 120 2.22 16.39 8.37
C LEU A 120 2.87 17.23 7.27
N ALA A 121 4.20 17.24 7.21
CA ALA A 121 4.93 17.93 6.15
C ALA A 121 4.71 17.24 4.80
N GLY A 122 4.76 15.91 4.75
CA GLY A 122 4.41 15.13 3.56
C GLY A 122 2.99 15.44 3.06
N PHE A 123 2.01 15.46 3.96
CA PHE A 123 0.63 15.82 3.62
C PHE A 123 0.50 17.22 3.04
N ARG A 124 1.13 18.21 3.70
CA ARG A 124 1.15 19.60 3.27
C ARG A 124 1.69 19.71 1.85
N PHE A 125 2.86 19.14 1.56
CA PHE A 125 3.48 19.26 0.24
C PHE A 125 2.76 18.49 -0.86
N ALA A 126 2.09 17.37 -0.55
CA ALA A 126 1.22 16.70 -1.52
C ALA A 126 0.02 17.57 -1.92
N LYS A 127 -0.61 18.25 -0.95
CA LYS A 127 -1.68 19.22 -1.24
C LYS A 127 -1.18 20.42 -2.01
N LEU A 128 -0.03 20.97 -1.60
CA LEU A 128 0.60 22.09 -2.28
C LEU A 128 0.89 21.74 -3.74
N ALA A 129 1.49 20.58 -4.01
CA ALA A 129 1.78 20.13 -5.36
C ALA A 129 0.52 20.08 -6.24
N MET A 130 -0.60 19.58 -5.73
CA MET A 130 -1.88 19.61 -6.46
C MET A 130 -2.37 21.04 -6.72
N GLN A 131 -2.30 21.93 -5.73
CA GLN A 131 -2.69 23.35 -5.90
C GLN A 131 -1.78 24.09 -6.90
N MET A 132 -0.51 23.72 -6.97
CA MET A 132 0.43 24.32 -7.90
C MET A 132 0.10 23.97 -9.36
N LEU A 133 -0.62 22.87 -9.65
CA LEU A 133 -1.04 22.53 -11.01
C LEU A 133 -1.90 23.64 -11.63
N ASP A 134 -2.82 24.21 -10.86
CA ASP A 134 -3.67 25.32 -11.30
C ASP A 134 -2.84 26.59 -11.56
N GLN A 135 -1.83 26.84 -10.71
CA GLN A 135 -0.96 28.02 -10.86
C GLN A 135 -0.07 27.93 -12.08
N VAL A 136 0.55 26.77 -12.33
CA VAL A 136 1.46 26.63 -13.47
C VAL A 136 0.71 26.61 -14.80
N GLY A 137 -0.52 26.08 -14.82
CA GLY A 137 -1.39 26.06 -16.00
C GLY A 137 -0.95 25.08 -17.10
N SER A 138 0.02 24.20 -16.82
CA SER A 138 0.45 23.13 -17.71
C SER A 138 -0.12 21.80 -17.24
N LYS A 139 -0.64 21.01 -18.18
CA LYS A 139 -1.15 19.67 -17.93
C LYS A 139 -0.13 18.56 -18.23
N GLU A 140 1.04 18.90 -18.78
CA GLU A 140 2.06 17.94 -19.25
C GLU A 140 2.45 16.90 -18.20
N PHE A 141 2.59 17.31 -16.92
CA PHE A 141 2.97 16.43 -15.80
C PHE A 141 1.86 16.28 -14.75
N ALA A 142 0.64 16.74 -15.03
CA ALA A 142 -0.44 16.71 -14.05
C ALA A 142 -0.80 15.27 -13.63
N GLY A 143 -0.74 14.31 -14.56
CA GLY A 143 -0.95 12.89 -14.24
C GLY A 143 0.05 12.34 -13.21
N ASP A 144 1.33 12.69 -13.33
CA ASP A 144 2.38 12.29 -12.37
C ASP A 144 2.13 12.89 -10.99
N VAL A 145 1.90 14.21 -10.95
CA VAL A 145 1.67 14.95 -9.70
C VAL A 145 0.45 14.41 -8.97
N ILE A 146 -0.65 14.16 -9.69
CA ILE A 146 -1.87 13.58 -9.12
C ILE A 146 -1.59 12.17 -8.60
N LEU A 147 -0.89 11.33 -9.38
CA LEU A 147 -0.56 9.96 -8.99
C LEU A 147 0.24 9.93 -7.68
N ARG A 148 1.33 10.69 -7.62
CA ARG A 148 2.22 10.75 -6.44
C ARG A 148 1.54 11.37 -5.24
N SER A 149 0.84 12.47 -5.44
CA SER A 149 0.12 13.13 -4.34
C SER A 149 -0.95 12.21 -3.77
N THR A 150 -1.71 11.50 -4.61
CA THR A 150 -2.71 10.52 -4.15
C THR A 150 -2.11 9.48 -3.21
N GLN A 151 -0.94 8.92 -3.54
CA GLN A 151 -0.28 7.90 -2.71
C GLN A 151 0.06 8.41 -1.30
N VAL A 152 0.39 9.70 -1.16
CA VAL A 152 0.64 10.37 0.13
C VAL A 152 -0.68 10.71 0.83
N LEU A 153 -1.67 11.22 0.10
CA LEU A 153 -2.96 11.63 0.65
C LEU A 153 -3.74 10.46 1.25
N CYS A 154 -3.56 9.23 0.74
CA CYS A 154 -4.11 8.00 1.35
C CYS A 154 -3.72 7.82 2.82
N PHE A 155 -2.63 8.45 3.29
CA PHE A 155 -2.20 8.35 4.67
C PHE A 155 -2.84 9.38 5.61
N HIS A 156 -3.65 10.30 5.08
CA HIS A 156 -4.24 11.40 5.86
C HIS A 156 -5.75 11.57 5.60
N LEU A 157 -6.23 11.21 4.41
CA LEU A 157 -7.62 11.34 3.99
C LEU A 157 -8.28 9.97 3.87
N PRO A 158 -9.59 9.83 4.13
CA PRO A 158 -10.32 8.58 3.96
C PRO A 158 -10.09 7.96 2.57
N LEU A 159 -9.73 6.68 2.52
CA LEU A 159 -9.32 6.02 1.27
C LEU A 159 -10.33 6.15 0.12
N LEU A 160 -11.63 6.04 0.41
CA LEU A 160 -12.68 6.18 -0.60
C LEU A 160 -12.78 7.60 -1.16
N SER A 161 -12.55 8.62 -0.33
CA SER A 161 -12.55 10.02 -0.78
C SER A 161 -11.35 10.32 -1.68
N VAL A 162 -10.21 9.67 -1.42
CA VAL A 162 -8.99 9.83 -2.23
C VAL A 162 -9.14 9.25 -3.64
N ASN A 163 -10.11 8.35 -3.87
CA ASN A 163 -10.33 7.74 -5.19
C ASN A 163 -10.80 8.70 -6.28
N GLU A 164 -11.29 9.88 -5.93
CA GLU A 164 -11.65 10.91 -6.89
C GLU A 164 -10.41 11.41 -7.67
N TYR A 165 -9.24 11.51 -7.01
CA TYR A 165 -8.03 12.02 -7.64
C TYR A 165 -7.50 11.10 -8.76
N PRO A 166 -7.36 9.77 -8.58
CA PRO A 166 -7.02 8.87 -9.67
C PRO A 166 -7.96 8.93 -10.86
N VAL A 167 -9.27 9.13 -10.65
CA VAL A 167 -10.24 9.21 -11.75
C VAL A 167 -10.00 10.48 -12.57
N GLN A 168 -9.89 11.64 -11.92
CA GLN A 168 -9.59 12.91 -12.60
C GLN A 168 -8.21 12.88 -13.27
N GLY A 169 -7.22 12.30 -12.59
CA GLY A 169 -5.87 12.18 -13.11
C GLY A 169 -5.79 11.33 -14.38
N GLN A 170 -6.59 10.27 -14.49
CA GLN A 170 -6.66 9.46 -15.72
C GLN A 170 -7.12 10.30 -16.92
N GLU A 171 -8.17 11.10 -16.74
CA GLU A 171 -8.70 11.95 -17.82
C GLU A 171 -7.67 12.99 -18.26
N VAL A 172 -7.00 13.63 -17.30
CA VAL A 172 -5.96 14.63 -17.58
C VAL A 172 -4.76 14.00 -18.29
N ALA A 173 -4.28 12.85 -17.83
CA ALA A 173 -3.16 12.13 -18.43
C ALA A 173 -3.48 11.71 -19.87
N LEU A 174 -4.67 11.15 -20.11
CA LEU A 174 -5.11 10.76 -21.46
C LEU A 174 -5.26 11.97 -22.38
N ALA A 175 -5.76 13.10 -21.88
CA ALA A 175 -5.94 14.31 -22.68
C ALA A 175 -4.61 14.89 -23.22
N VAL A 176 -3.49 14.64 -22.54
CA VAL A 176 -2.14 15.03 -22.98
C VAL A 176 -1.37 13.90 -23.67
N GLY A 177 -2.00 12.73 -23.86
CA GLY A 177 -1.38 11.56 -24.49
C GLY A 177 -0.44 10.75 -23.60
N ASP A 178 -0.44 10.98 -22.28
CA ASP A 178 0.39 10.23 -21.34
C ASP A 178 -0.29 8.92 -20.90
N VAL A 179 -0.02 7.88 -21.68
CA VAL A 179 -0.56 6.53 -21.42
C VAL A 179 0.05 5.90 -20.16
N SER A 180 1.30 6.25 -19.82
CA SER A 180 2.02 5.66 -18.69
C SER A 180 1.39 6.08 -17.36
N PHE A 181 1.16 7.38 -17.15
CA PHE A 181 0.50 7.87 -15.95
C PHE A 181 -0.99 7.52 -15.94
N ALA A 182 -1.68 7.49 -17.09
CA ALA A 182 -3.05 7.00 -17.16
C ALA A 182 -3.15 5.54 -16.66
N CYS A 183 -2.23 4.66 -17.07
CA CYS A 183 -2.15 3.30 -16.55
C CYS A 183 -1.83 3.28 -15.05
N GLY A 184 -0.87 4.06 -14.58
CA GLY A 184 -0.53 4.16 -13.16
C GLY A 184 -1.71 4.58 -12.27
N LEU A 185 -2.47 5.58 -12.70
CA LEU A 185 -3.65 6.08 -11.99
C LEU A 185 -4.79 5.04 -11.97
N LYS A 186 -5.00 4.30 -13.07
CA LYS A 186 -5.92 3.14 -13.12
C LYS A 186 -5.56 2.06 -12.10
N LEU A 187 -4.27 1.74 -12.01
CA LEU A 187 -3.78 0.77 -11.04
C LEU A 187 -4.06 1.25 -9.61
N VAL A 188 -3.70 2.49 -9.28
CA VAL A 188 -3.96 3.06 -7.94
C VAL A 188 -5.45 3.02 -7.61
N TYR A 189 -6.32 3.41 -8.54
CA TYR A 189 -7.78 3.36 -8.36
C TYR A 189 -8.29 1.95 -8.03
N CYS A 190 -7.85 0.93 -8.77
CA CYS A 190 -8.26 -0.45 -8.49
C CYS A 190 -7.80 -0.91 -7.10
N VAL A 191 -6.58 -0.56 -6.72
CA VAL A 191 -5.94 -1.00 -5.47
C VAL A 191 -6.60 -0.35 -4.26
N THR A 192 -6.85 0.95 -4.31
CA THR A 192 -7.53 1.66 -3.24
C THR A 192 -8.98 1.21 -3.09
N MET A 193 -9.70 0.96 -4.19
CA MET A 193 -11.04 0.37 -4.16
C MET A 193 -11.06 -0.99 -3.45
N PHE A 194 -10.11 -1.87 -3.79
CA PHE A 194 -9.98 -3.18 -3.17
C PHE A 194 -9.73 -3.09 -1.66
N TRP A 195 -8.70 -2.33 -1.25
CA TRP A 195 -8.32 -2.23 0.16
C TRP A 195 -9.27 -1.38 1.02
N ALA A 196 -10.08 -0.52 0.39
CA ALA A 196 -11.14 0.21 1.08
C ALA A 196 -12.40 -0.63 1.33
N GLY A 197 -12.41 -1.92 0.96
CA GLY A 197 -13.56 -2.79 1.18
C GLY A 197 -14.70 -2.57 0.19
N SER A 198 -14.43 -2.00 -0.98
CA SER A 198 -15.46 -1.91 -2.03
C SER A 198 -15.91 -3.31 -2.44
N ASN A 199 -17.18 -3.45 -2.83
CA ASN A 199 -17.74 -4.72 -3.23
C ASN A 199 -16.90 -5.39 -4.35
N LEU A 200 -16.46 -6.62 -4.13
CA LEU A 200 -15.50 -7.31 -4.99
C LEU A 200 -15.99 -7.53 -6.42
N LEU A 201 -17.29 -7.67 -6.67
CA LEU A 201 -17.81 -7.76 -8.04
C LEU A 201 -17.61 -6.44 -8.80
N THR A 202 -17.76 -5.31 -8.12
CA THR A 202 -17.48 -3.99 -8.71
C THR A 202 -16.01 -3.85 -9.02
N VAL A 203 -15.14 -4.16 -8.05
CA VAL A 203 -13.68 -4.08 -8.24
C VAL A 203 -13.23 -5.03 -9.35
N LYS A 204 -13.75 -6.26 -9.40
CA LYS A 204 -13.49 -7.24 -10.46
C LYS A 204 -13.77 -6.66 -11.85
N ASN A 205 -14.95 -6.07 -12.04
CA ASN A 205 -15.35 -5.52 -13.34
C ASN A 205 -14.45 -4.35 -13.79
N VAL A 206 -14.10 -3.46 -12.87
CA VAL A 206 -13.18 -2.34 -13.12
C VAL A 206 -11.78 -2.86 -13.46
N SER A 207 -11.23 -3.75 -12.64
CA SER A 207 -9.89 -4.31 -12.84
C SER A 207 -9.79 -5.11 -14.14
N ALA A 208 -10.83 -5.85 -14.53
CA ALA A 208 -10.89 -6.56 -15.81
C ALA A 208 -10.93 -5.63 -17.04
N LYS A 209 -11.58 -4.46 -16.91
CA LYS A 209 -11.59 -3.43 -17.96
C LYS A 209 -10.21 -2.78 -18.08
N ASP A 210 -9.64 -2.36 -16.96
CA ASP A 210 -8.37 -1.64 -16.94
C ASP A 210 -7.17 -2.54 -17.27
N SER A 211 -7.19 -3.83 -16.89
CA SER A 211 -6.15 -4.79 -17.29
C SER A 211 -6.11 -5.00 -18.80
N ARG A 212 -7.29 -5.14 -19.45
CA ARG A 212 -7.39 -5.21 -20.92
C ARG A 212 -6.87 -3.94 -21.59
N TYR A 213 -7.18 -2.77 -21.04
CA TYR A 213 -6.64 -1.50 -21.53
C TYR A 213 -5.11 -1.47 -21.45
N MET A 214 -4.52 -1.79 -20.29
CA MET A 214 -3.07 -1.79 -20.09
C MET A 214 -2.35 -2.79 -21.02
N LYS A 215 -2.92 -3.99 -21.19
CA LYS A 215 -2.40 -5.02 -22.12
C LYS A 215 -2.44 -4.51 -23.57
N GLY A 216 -3.54 -3.88 -23.98
CA GLY A 216 -3.68 -3.29 -25.32
C GLY A 216 -2.73 -2.12 -25.60
N GLN A 217 -2.34 -1.36 -24.56
CA GLN A 217 -1.34 -0.29 -24.65
C GLN A 217 0.11 -0.79 -24.52
N ASN A 218 0.33 -2.11 -24.42
CA ASN A 218 1.63 -2.72 -24.16
C ASN A 218 2.32 -2.20 -22.88
N HIS A 219 1.55 -1.73 -21.90
CA HIS A 219 2.08 -1.21 -20.63
C HIS A 219 2.24 -2.33 -19.60
N LEU A 220 3.08 -3.32 -19.95
CA LEU A 220 3.22 -4.59 -19.22
C LEU A 220 3.62 -4.41 -17.75
N THR A 221 4.38 -3.35 -17.43
CA THR A 221 4.82 -3.10 -16.06
C THR A 221 3.65 -2.98 -15.09
N THR A 222 2.70 -2.10 -15.44
CA THR A 222 1.50 -1.83 -14.63
C THR A 222 0.46 -2.94 -14.80
N TYR A 223 0.35 -3.53 -16.00
CA TYR A 223 -0.52 -4.68 -16.23
C TYR A 223 -0.19 -5.83 -15.26
N ASN A 224 1.09 -6.19 -15.12
CA ASN A 224 1.51 -7.27 -14.24
C ASN A 224 1.19 -6.98 -12.76
N CYS A 225 1.27 -5.73 -12.31
CA CYS A 225 0.83 -5.38 -10.95
C CYS A 225 -0.70 -5.50 -10.79
N LEU A 226 -1.47 -5.06 -11.78
CA LEU A 226 -2.94 -5.12 -11.72
C LEU A 226 -3.45 -6.56 -11.82
N ILE A 227 -2.86 -7.39 -12.68
CA ILE A 227 -3.32 -8.76 -12.90
C ILE A 227 -3.08 -9.63 -11.66
N LEU A 228 -1.97 -9.42 -10.92
CA LEU A 228 -1.73 -10.09 -9.64
C LEU A 228 -2.81 -9.77 -8.61
N LEU A 229 -3.22 -8.50 -8.50
CA LEU A 229 -4.36 -8.11 -7.66
C LEU A 229 -5.67 -8.71 -8.17
N TYR A 230 -5.88 -8.71 -9.49
CA TYR A 230 -7.08 -9.27 -10.12
C TYR A 230 -7.23 -10.76 -9.83
N HIS A 231 -6.15 -11.53 -9.82
CA HIS A 231 -6.18 -12.95 -9.42
C HIS A 231 -6.61 -13.13 -7.97
N SER A 232 -6.14 -12.27 -7.06
CA SER A 232 -6.61 -12.28 -5.67
C SER A 232 -8.11 -12.00 -5.58
N ILE A 233 -8.62 -11.06 -6.39
CA ILE A 233 -10.07 -10.78 -6.48
C ILE A 233 -10.83 -12.01 -6.98
N LEU A 234 -10.37 -12.66 -8.05
CA LEU A 234 -11.01 -13.88 -8.57
C LEU A 234 -11.03 -15.00 -7.53
N ALA A 235 -9.89 -15.25 -6.87
CA ALA A 235 -9.77 -16.26 -5.83
C ALA A 235 -10.75 -16.01 -4.66
N LEU A 236 -10.90 -14.75 -4.22
CA LEU A 236 -11.83 -14.38 -3.15
C LEU A 236 -13.30 -14.50 -3.57
N VAL A 237 -13.62 -14.13 -4.81
CA VAL A 237 -14.96 -14.30 -5.39
C VAL A 237 -15.27 -15.79 -5.65
N GLY A 238 -14.26 -16.65 -5.73
CA GLY A 238 -14.41 -18.08 -6.03
C GLY A 238 -14.47 -18.39 -7.52
N GLU A 239 -13.90 -17.52 -8.35
CA GLU A 239 -13.76 -17.72 -9.80
C GLU A 239 -12.36 -18.26 -10.16
N PRO A 240 -12.25 -19.11 -11.21
CA PRO A 240 -10.98 -19.68 -11.61
C PRO A 240 -10.02 -18.61 -12.18
N ILE A 241 -8.73 -18.79 -11.91
CA ILE A 241 -7.65 -17.99 -12.49
C ILE A 241 -7.23 -18.67 -13.80
N ASN A 242 -7.41 -17.97 -14.93
CA ASN A 242 -7.17 -18.56 -16.26
C ASN A 242 -5.74 -18.38 -16.78
N GLU A 243 -5.03 -17.33 -16.35
CA GLU A 243 -3.65 -17.04 -16.76
C GLU A 243 -2.83 -16.84 -15.49
N GLU A 244 -1.94 -17.77 -15.12
CA GLU A 244 -1.02 -17.53 -13.99
C GLU A 244 0.15 -16.65 -14.41
N VAL A 245 0.53 -15.72 -13.55
CA VAL A 245 1.76 -14.93 -13.73
C VAL A 245 2.90 -15.64 -13.03
N MET A 246 3.88 -16.06 -13.81
CA MET A 246 5.08 -16.71 -13.32
C MET A 246 6.11 -15.68 -12.86
N GLU A 247 6.88 -16.00 -11.82
CA GLU A 247 7.86 -15.06 -11.26
C GLU A 247 8.93 -14.63 -12.29
N ASP A 248 9.36 -15.54 -13.15
CA ASP A 248 10.37 -15.30 -14.20
C ASP A 248 9.94 -14.25 -15.24
N GLN A 249 8.64 -13.99 -15.36
CA GLN A 249 8.08 -12.94 -16.22
C GLN A 249 8.14 -11.54 -15.58
N LEU A 250 8.47 -11.45 -14.28
CA LEU A 250 8.46 -10.20 -13.51
C LEU A 250 9.83 -9.53 -13.52
N THR A 251 10.01 -8.57 -14.41
CA THR A 251 11.29 -7.87 -14.58
C THR A 251 11.49 -6.69 -13.62
N ASN A 252 10.45 -6.28 -12.90
CA ASN A 252 10.49 -5.11 -12.01
C ASN A 252 10.42 -5.53 -10.53
N PRO A 253 11.28 -5.00 -9.64
CA PRO A 253 11.22 -5.29 -8.20
C PRO A 253 9.85 -5.00 -7.56
N PHE A 254 9.15 -3.94 -8.00
CA PHE A 254 7.80 -3.61 -7.53
C PHE A 254 6.77 -4.70 -7.90
N GLN A 255 6.93 -5.35 -9.06
CA GLN A 255 6.08 -6.48 -9.44
C GLN A 255 6.38 -7.71 -8.58
N ARG A 256 7.66 -8.01 -8.35
CA ARG A 256 8.07 -9.17 -7.54
C ARG A 256 7.61 -9.06 -6.09
N ILE A 257 7.75 -7.90 -5.44
CA ILE A 257 7.19 -7.71 -4.10
C ILE A 257 5.67 -7.86 -4.11
N THR A 258 4.98 -7.35 -5.13
CA THR A 258 3.53 -7.51 -5.27
C THR A 258 3.16 -8.98 -5.43
N TYR A 259 3.93 -9.76 -6.21
CA TYR A 259 3.73 -11.19 -6.40
C TYR A 259 3.87 -11.98 -5.10
N TYR A 260 4.99 -11.81 -4.38
CA TYR A 260 5.20 -12.48 -3.09
C TYR A 260 4.13 -12.08 -2.08
N PHE A 261 3.80 -10.79 -2.01
CA PHE A 261 2.76 -10.31 -1.12
C PHE A 261 1.39 -10.93 -1.43
N GLN A 262 0.95 -10.95 -2.69
CA GLN A 262 -0.36 -11.50 -3.05
C GLN A 262 -0.46 -13.01 -2.77
N ARG A 263 0.62 -13.76 -2.98
CA ARG A 263 0.68 -15.20 -2.64
C ARG A 263 0.60 -15.43 -1.12
N MET A 264 1.35 -14.66 -0.33
CA MET A 264 1.25 -14.71 1.14
C MET A 264 -0.15 -14.31 1.60
N TYR A 265 -0.69 -13.21 1.06
CA TYR A 265 -2.02 -12.70 1.39
C TYR A 265 -3.12 -13.72 1.14
N LEU A 266 -3.14 -14.37 -0.03
CA LEU A 266 -4.13 -15.39 -0.35
C LEU A 266 -3.95 -16.65 0.48
N SER A 267 -2.70 -17.11 0.70
CA SER A 267 -2.43 -18.26 1.57
C SER A 267 -2.97 -18.01 2.97
N PHE A 268 -2.70 -16.83 3.55
CA PHE A 268 -3.20 -16.45 4.87
C PHE A 268 -4.72 -16.34 4.91
N LEU A 269 -5.31 -15.57 3.98
CA LEU A 269 -6.73 -15.25 4.06
C LEU A 269 -7.62 -16.44 3.71
N LEU A 270 -7.23 -17.24 2.72
CA LEU A 270 -8.02 -18.35 2.23
C LEU A 270 -7.57 -19.70 2.77
N ASN A 271 -6.46 -19.79 3.52
CA ASN A 271 -5.86 -21.03 4.00
C ASN A 271 -5.97 -22.17 2.96
N ILE A 272 -5.33 -21.95 1.80
CA ILE A 272 -5.44 -22.83 0.62
C ILE A 272 -4.46 -24.01 0.73
N ASP A 273 -3.37 -23.82 1.47
CA ASP A 273 -2.22 -24.72 1.53
C ASP A 273 -1.40 -24.53 2.81
N ASP A 274 -0.62 -25.53 3.19
CA ASP A 274 0.36 -25.49 4.28
C ASP A 274 1.64 -24.68 3.92
N GLU A 275 1.57 -23.88 2.86
CA GLU A 275 2.70 -23.14 2.28
C GLU A 275 2.80 -21.69 2.79
N LEU A 276 1.94 -21.28 3.72
CA LEU A 276 1.93 -19.91 4.27
C LEU A 276 3.31 -19.51 4.79
N ARG A 277 3.98 -20.40 5.53
CA ARG A 277 5.32 -20.16 6.07
C ARG A 277 6.31 -19.83 4.95
N HIS A 278 6.37 -20.69 3.94
CA HIS A 278 7.30 -20.54 2.84
C HIS A 278 7.06 -19.23 2.08
N ARG A 279 5.80 -18.93 1.76
CA ARG A 279 5.41 -17.68 1.07
C ARG A 279 5.70 -16.43 1.90
N ALA A 280 5.51 -16.49 3.21
CA ALA A 280 5.85 -15.41 4.11
C ALA A 280 7.37 -15.19 4.17
N GLU A 281 8.17 -16.26 4.20
CA GLU A 281 9.63 -16.18 4.13
C GLU A 281 10.10 -15.54 2.82
N GLU A 282 9.57 -15.95 1.66
CA GLU A 282 9.86 -15.33 0.36
C GLU A 282 9.57 -13.82 0.37
N PHE A 283 8.39 -13.43 0.88
CA PHE A 283 8.00 -12.03 0.98
C PHE A 283 8.95 -11.22 1.88
N PHE A 284 9.26 -11.71 3.07
CA PHE A 284 10.12 -10.99 4.02
C PHE A 284 11.58 -10.93 3.54
N GLU A 285 12.12 -11.98 2.92
CA GLU A 285 13.47 -11.95 2.33
C GLU A 285 13.55 -10.93 1.19
N PHE A 286 12.57 -10.91 0.29
CA PHE A 286 12.56 -9.91 -0.79
C PHE A 286 12.38 -8.49 -0.26
N ARG A 287 11.56 -8.30 0.80
CA ARG A 287 11.38 -6.99 1.46
C ARG A 287 12.66 -6.44 2.08
N LYS A 288 13.63 -7.27 2.49
CA LYS A 288 14.91 -6.79 3.04
C LYS A 288 15.76 -6.05 2.00
N VAL A 289 15.70 -6.50 0.75
CA VAL A 289 16.51 -5.94 -0.35
C VAL A 289 15.75 -4.91 -1.17
N TYR A 290 14.41 -4.92 -1.10
CA TYR A 290 13.56 -3.97 -1.81
C TYR A 290 13.00 -2.90 -0.88
N GLU A 291 13.48 -1.67 -1.03
CA GLU A 291 12.93 -0.53 -0.30
C GLU A 291 11.58 -0.10 -0.88
N CYS A 292 10.49 -0.50 -0.22
CA CYS A 292 9.14 -0.10 -0.62
C CYS A 292 8.93 1.40 -0.45
N LYS A 293 8.51 2.06 -1.53
CA LYS A 293 8.00 3.43 -1.50
C LYS A 293 6.71 3.52 -0.71
N ILE A 294 6.51 4.67 -0.08
CA ILE A 294 5.26 4.96 0.63
C ILE A 294 4.09 4.91 -0.34
N SER A 295 3.12 4.05 -0.06
CA SER A 295 1.94 3.82 -0.88
C SER A 295 0.96 2.95 -0.11
N ILE A 296 -0.27 2.83 -0.60
CA ILE A 296 -1.27 1.96 0.02
C ILE A 296 -0.83 0.48 0.01
N TRP A 297 -0.07 0.01 -1.00
CA TRP A 297 0.51 -1.33 -0.98
C TRP A 297 1.44 -1.53 0.21
N TYR A 298 2.32 -0.57 0.46
CA TYR A 298 3.23 -0.64 1.58
C TYR A 298 2.48 -0.70 2.92
N ALA A 299 1.38 0.05 3.06
CA ALA A 299 0.57 -0.06 4.27
C ALA A 299 -0.07 -1.46 4.44
N MET A 300 -0.48 -2.09 3.34
CA MET A 300 -1.04 -3.45 3.37
C MET A 300 0.03 -4.53 3.57
N HIS A 301 1.25 -4.30 3.07
CA HIS A 301 2.43 -5.11 3.36
C HIS A 301 2.70 -5.14 4.87
N GLU A 302 2.68 -3.99 5.55
CA GLU A 302 2.83 -3.94 7.01
C GLU A 302 1.65 -4.61 7.72
N PHE A 303 0.41 -4.33 7.29
CA PHE A 303 -0.76 -4.90 7.96
C PHE A 303 -0.80 -6.43 7.91
N TYR A 304 -0.82 -7.02 6.71
CA TYR A 304 -0.88 -8.47 6.58
C TYR A 304 0.44 -9.15 6.95
N GLY A 305 1.59 -8.50 6.71
CA GLY A 305 2.87 -8.98 7.20
C GLY A 305 2.87 -9.09 8.73
N GLY A 306 2.27 -8.14 9.44
CA GLY A 306 2.10 -8.17 10.89
C GLY A 306 1.19 -9.32 11.35
N LEU A 307 0.02 -9.47 10.74
CA LEU A 307 -0.93 -10.56 11.06
C LEU A 307 -0.29 -11.93 10.86
N VAL A 308 0.30 -12.18 9.69
CA VAL A 308 1.00 -13.41 9.37
C VAL A 308 2.14 -13.66 10.36
N SER A 309 2.88 -12.62 10.72
CA SER A 309 3.98 -12.76 11.68
C SER A 309 3.50 -13.16 13.07
N PHE A 310 2.44 -12.56 13.61
CA PHE A 310 1.90 -12.97 14.90
C PHE A 310 1.29 -14.38 14.86
N PHE A 311 0.62 -14.74 13.76
CA PHE A 311 0.15 -16.09 13.53
C PHE A 311 1.32 -17.11 13.53
N MET A 312 2.36 -16.85 12.74
CA MET A 312 3.55 -17.71 12.64
C MET A 312 4.29 -17.84 13.98
N TYR A 313 4.34 -16.79 14.79
CA TYR A 313 4.92 -16.87 16.13
C TYR A 313 4.13 -17.83 17.03
N ARG A 314 2.79 -17.82 17.00
CA ARG A 314 2.00 -18.77 17.81
C ARG A 314 2.19 -20.22 17.39
N GLU A 315 2.33 -20.46 16.08
CA GLU A 315 2.54 -21.81 15.56
C GLU A 315 3.95 -22.34 15.85
N THR A 316 4.96 -21.49 15.73
CA THR A 316 6.38 -21.92 15.76
C THR A 316 7.11 -21.61 17.05
N GLY A 317 6.69 -20.60 17.80
CA GLY A 317 7.42 -20.03 18.94
C GLY A 317 8.67 -19.22 18.57
N ASP A 318 8.98 -19.05 17.28
CA ASP A 318 10.19 -18.37 16.82
C ASP A 318 10.07 -16.83 16.93
N THR A 319 10.91 -16.23 17.78
CA THR A 319 10.89 -14.80 18.10
C THR A 319 11.15 -13.91 16.90
N VAL A 320 11.77 -14.41 15.82
CA VAL A 320 11.94 -13.65 14.57
C VAL A 320 10.59 -13.18 14.03
N TRP A 321 9.55 -14.00 14.14
CA TRP A 321 8.20 -13.62 13.73
C TRP A 321 7.58 -12.60 14.68
N LEU A 322 7.79 -12.73 15.99
CA LEU A 322 7.31 -11.73 16.95
C LEU A 322 7.91 -10.34 16.67
N ASP A 323 9.22 -10.29 16.36
CA ASP A 323 9.91 -9.04 16.05
C ASP A 323 9.43 -8.43 14.73
N ARG A 324 9.21 -9.25 13.68
CA ARG A 324 8.59 -8.81 12.42
C ARG A 324 7.21 -8.20 12.67
N GLY A 325 6.37 -8.87 13.45
CA GLY A 325 5.04 -8.38 13.82
C GLY A 325 5.09 -7.03 14.53
N LYS A 326 5.99 -6.87 15.50
CA LYS A 326 6.20 -5.61 16.23
C LYS A 326 6.69 -4.47 15.34
N GLN A 327 7.56 -4.75 14.37
CA GLN A 327 8.03 -3.75 13.40
C GLN A 327 6.88 -3.27 12.52
N CYS A 328 6.11 -4.20 11.95
CA CYS A 328 4.93 -3.89 11.15
C CYS A 328 3.89 -3.07 11.93
N LYS A 329 3.62 -3.46 13.18
CA LYS A 329 2.72 -2.73 14.08
C LYS A 329 3.21 -1.31 14.37
N SER A 330 4.51 -1.12 14.58
CA SER A 330 5.09 0.20 14.84
C SER A 330 4.90 1.15 13.66
N ALA A 331 5.00 0.65 12.42
CA ALA A 331 4.71 1.43 11.22
C ALA A 331 3.23 1.86 11.16
N LEU A 332 2.29 0.94 11.42
CA LEU A 332 0.86 1.28 11.46
C LEU A 332 0.51 2.26 12.58
N ARG A 333 1.18 2.16 13.73
CA ARG A 333 0.99 3.10 14.85
C ARG A 333 1.36 4.53 14.45
N LEU A 334 2.53 4.70 13.85
CA LEU A 334 2.98 6.00 13.32
C LEU A 334 1.91 6.61 12.39
N TRP A 335 1.33 5.81 11.49
CA TRP A 335 0.32 6.31 10.55
C TRP A 335 -1.04 6.54 11.17
N ALA A 336 -1.45 5.76 12.16
CA ALA A 336 -2.72 5.96 12.88
C ALA A 336 -2.67 7.23 13.76
N GLU A 337 -1.55 7.48 14.42
CA GLU A 337 -1.39 8.60 15.35
C GLU A 337 -1.10 9.93 14.64
N HIS A 338 -0.25 9.90 13.61
CA HIS A 338 0.24 11.12 12.94
C HIS A 338 -0.31 11.32 11.52
N GLY A 339 -0.99 10.32 10.96
CA GLY A 339 -1.58 10.36 9.62
C GLY A 339 -3.10 10.37 9.63
N SER A 340 -3.71 9.17 9.57
CA SER A 340 -5.15 8.97 9.48
C SER A 340 -5.59 7.83 10.39
N SER A 341 -6.13 8.18 11.55
CA SER A 341 -6.82 7.23 12.42
C SER A 341 -7.98 6.54 11.69
N TRP A 342 -8.65 7.25 10.77
CA TRP A 342 -9.74 6.71 9.95
C TRP A 342 -9.31 5.48 9.13
N ASN A 343 -8.12 5.50 8.53
CA ASN A 343 -7.66 4.43 7.65
C ASN A 343 -6.87 3.33 8.36
N PHE A 344 -6.22 3.64 9.49
CA PHE A 344 -5.23 2.74 10.10
C PHE A 344 -5.55 2.30 11.52
N ALA A 345 -6.44 2.97 12.27
CA ALA A 345 -6.71 2.61 13.66
C ALA A 345 -7.24 1.19 13.80
N GLN A 346 -8.18 0.78 12.94
CA GLN A 346 -8.73 -0.58 12.96
C GLN A 346 -7.68 -1.66 12.68
N LYS A 347 -6.72 -1.36 11.80
CA LYS A 347 -5.61 -2.27 11.46
C LYS A 347 -4.62 -2.38 12.61
N LEU A 348 -4.32 -1.25 13.26
CA LEU A 348 -3.48 -1.21 14.45
C LEU A 348 -4.11 -2.02 15.59
N TYR A 349 -5.40 -1.81 15.89
CA TYR A 349 -6.10 -2.55 16.94
C TYR A 349 -6.10 -4.05 16.68
N LEU A 350 -6.26 -4.47 15.42
CA LEU A 350 -6.21 -5.90 15.11
C LEU A 350 -4.81 -6.49 15.32
N LEU A 351 -3.74 -5.76 14.95
CA LEU A 351 -2.37 -6.18 15.26
C LEU A 351 -2.08 -6.21 16.77
N GLU A 352 -2.65 -5.28 17.54
CA GLU A 352 -2.54 -5.26 19.00
C GLU A 352 -3.27 -6.45 19.62
N ALA A 353 -4.44 -6.82 19.10
CA ALA A 353 -5.18 -8.00 19.53
C ALA A 353 -4.35 -9.29 19.33
N GLU A 354 -3.78 -9.44 18.13
CA GLU A 354 -2.94 -10.59 17.78
C GLU A 354 -1.65 -10.65 18.61
N GLU A 355 -1.01 -9.52 18.92
CA GLU A 355 0.16 -9.49 19.79
C GLU A 355 -0.21 -9.80 21.25
N HIS A 356 -1.27 -9.21 21.79
CA HIS A 356 -1.77 -9.54 23.13
C HIS A 356 -2.08 -11.03 23.24
N TYR A 357 -2.63 -11.61 22.17
CA TYR A 357 -2.89 -13.04 22.12
C TYR A 357 -1.60 -13.87 22.16
N CYS A 358 -0.58 -13.51 21.37
CA CYS A 358 0.76 -14.10 21.44
C CYS A 358 1.39 -14.03 22.84
N GLN A 359 1.08 -12.98 23.61
CA GLN A 359 1.57 -12.75 24.97
C GLN A 359 0.69 -13.38 26.05
N THR A 360 -0.37 -14.11 25.68
CA THR A 360 -1.37 -14.69 26.61
C THR A 360 -2.14 -13.65 27.44
N ASN A 361 -2.12 -12.38 27.04
CA ASN A 361 -2.87 -11.28 27.67
C ASN A 361 -4.32 -11.26 27.15
N LEU A 362 -5.12 -12.25 27.54
CA LEU A 362 -6.44 -12.52 26.94
C LEU A 362 -7.44 -11.35 27.05
N LEU A 363 -7.48 -10.65 28.19
CA LEU A 363 -8.39 -9.51 28.37
C LEU A 363 -8.04 -8.35 27.42
N ALA A 364 -6.75 -8.04 27.31
CA ALA A 364 -6.29 -7.00 26.38
C ALA A 364 -6.51 -7.41 24.92
N ALA A 365 -6.38 -8.69 24.59
CA ALA A 365 -6.71 -9.19 23.26
C ALA A 365 -8.20 -9.00 22.93
N GLN A 366 -9.10 -9.32 23.86
CA GLN A 366 -10.56 -9.13 23.71
C GLN A 366 -10.91 -7.66 23.45
N GLU A 367 -10.40 -6.74 24.26
CA GLU A 367 -10.63 -5.30 24.11
C GLU A 367 -10.12 -4.77 22.76
N SER A 368 -8.94 -5.23 22.33
CA SER A 368 -8.36 -4.86 21.04
C SER A 368 -9.16 -5.42 19.85
N TYR A 369 -9.66 -6.66 19.92
CA TYR A 369 -10.54 -7.21 18.87
C TYR A 369 -11.83 -6.40 18.73
N GLU A 370 -12.50 -6.10 19.85
CA GLU A 370 -13.73 -5.30 19.83
C GLU A 370 -13.46 -3.89 19.27
N SER A 371 -12.34 -3.29 19.66
CA SER A 371 -11.90 -1.99 19.12
C SER A 371 -11.66 -2.04 17.61
N ALA A 372 -11.04 -3.11 17.10
CA ALA A 372 -10.83 -3.33 15.68
C ALA A 372 -12.15 -3.47 14.92
N ILE A 373 -13.09 -4.26 15.44
CA ILE A 373 -14.42 -4.48 14.84
C ILE A 373 -15.23 -3.18 14.82
N SER A 374 -15.33 -2.51 15.97
CA SER A 374 -16.07 -1.25 16.12
C SER A 374 -15.50 -0.13 15.25
N SER A 375 -14.16 0.02 15.19
CA SER A 375 -13.50 1.00 14.31
C SER A 375 -13.72 0.68 12.83
N SER A 376 -13.60 -0.58 12.42
CA SER A 376 -13.85 -1.01 11.03
C SER A 376 -15.28 -0.70 10.60
N ARG A 377 -16.26 -0.95 11.48
CA ARG A 377 -17.67 -0.65 11.27
C ARG A 377 -17.94 0.85 11.14
N LEU A 378 -17.37 1.65 12.04
CA LEU A 378 -17.52 3.11 12.04
C LEU A 378 -17.01 3.72 10.73
N HIS A 379 -15.84 3.26 10.27
CA HIS A 379 -15.17 3.77 9.07
C HIS A 379 -15.56 3.05 7.77
N LYS A 380 -16.46 2.05 7.86
CA LYS A 380 -17.05 1.28 6.76
C LYS A 380 -16.06 0.40 5.96
N PHE A 381 -14.99 -0.07 6.60
CA PHE A 381 -14.09 -1.08 6.03
C PHE A 381 -14.68 -2.48 6.23
N VAL A 382 -15.63 -2.87 5.39
CA VAL A 382 -16.36 -4.15 5.52
C VAL A 382 -15.43 -5.37 5.46
N ASN A 383 -14.35 -5.29 4.70
CA ASN A 383 -13.33 -6.33 4.59
C ASN A 383 -12.52 -6.47 5.89
N ASP A 384 -12.16 -5.34 6.51
CA ASP A 384 -11.45 -5.33 7.81
C ASP A 384 -12.38 -5.79 8.94
N GLU A 385 -13.66 -5.39 8.92
CA GLU A 385 -14.67 -5.86 9.89
C GLU A 385 -14.85 -7.38 9.79
N ALA A 386 -14.94 -7.92 8.57
CA ALA A 386 -15.03 -9.37 8.34
C ALA A 386 -13.82 -10.11 8.92
N LEU A 387 -12.61 -9.63 8.62
CA LEU A 387 -11.36 -10.24 9.10
C LEU A 387 -11.21 -10.14 10.62
N ALA A 388 -11.54 -8.98 11.21
CA ALA A 388 -11.46 -8.80 12.65
C ALA A 388 -12.47 -9.70 13.38
N CYS A 389 -13.70 -9.83 12.87
CA CYS A 389 -14.68 -10.78 13.39
C CYS A 389 -14.22 -12.23 13.24
N GLU A 390 -13.62 -12.60 12.11
CA GLU A 390 -13.09 -13.95 11.90
C GLU A 390 -12.01 -14.30 12.93
N LEU A 391 -10.97 -13.46 13.05
CA LEU A 391 -9.86 -13.70 13.96
C LEU A 391 -10.30 -13.68 15.43
N ALA A 392 -11.21 -12.77 15.80
CA ALA A 392 -11.83 -12.76 17.12
C ALA A 392 -12.62 -14.07 17.38
N GLY A 393 -13.35 -14.55 16.38
CA GLY A 393 -14.09 -15.81 16.44
C GLY A 393 -13.19 -17.01 16.73
N TYR A 394 -12.04 -17.11 16.05
CA TYR A 394 -11.05 -18.15 16.31
C TYR A 394 -10.37 -18.00 17.67
N PHE A 395 -10.05 -16.77 18.08
CA PHE A 395 -9.53 -16.49 19.41
C PHE A 395 -10.50 -16.96 20.52
N TYR A 396 -11.78 -16.59 20.44
CA TYR A 396 -12.77 -17.01 21.42
C TYR A 396 -12.99 -18.52 21.43
N LEU A 397 -12.88 -19.19 20.28
CA LEU A 397 -12.94 -20.65 20.20
C LEU A 397 -11.80 -21.29 21.00
N GLN A 398 -10.57 -20.80 20.80
CA GLN A 398 -9.37 -21.32 21.45
C GLN A 398 -9.37 -21.07 22.97
N VAL A 399 -9.96 -19.96 23.42
CA VAL A 399 -10.16 -19.65 24.86
C VAL A 399 -11.34 -20.43 25.47
N GLY A 400 -12.16 -21.12 24.65
CA GLY A 400 -13.30 -21.94 25.10
C GLY A 400 -14.61 -21.17 25.27
N MET A 401 -14.69 -19.93 24.79
CA MET A 401 -15.89 -19.09 24.81
C MET A 401 -16.75 -19.32 23.56
N LEU A 402 -17.41 -20.49 23.50
CA LEU A 402 -18.11 -20.97 22.31
C LEU A 402 -19.21 -20.04 21.78
N ALA A 403 -20.01 -19.43 22.67
CA ALA A 403 -21.09 -18.53 22.26
C ALA A 403 -20.54 -17.25 21.58
N ALA A 404 -19.52 -16.64 22.19
CA ALA A 404 -18.84 -15.48 21.62
C ALA A 404 -18.16 -15.85 20.28
N SER A 405 -17.50 -17.00 20.22
CA SER A 405 -16.88 -17.49 18.98
C SER A 405 -17.90 -17.60 17.84
N ARG A 406 -19.04 -18.25 18.09
CA ARG A 406 -20.10 -18.41 17.10
C ARG A 406 -20.64 -17.06 16.61
N GLU A 407 -20.94 -16.15 17.53
CA GLU A 407 -21.45 -14.81 17.20
C GLU A 407 -20.49 -14.04 16.28
N HIS A 408 -19.19 -14.07 16.58
CA HIS A 408 -18.18 -13.39 15.79
C HIS A 408 -17.99 -14.02 14.40
N LEU A 409 -18.02 -15.36 14.30
CA LEU A 409 -17.92 -16.07 13.02
C LEU A 409 -19.17 -15.86 12.15
N GLU A 410 -20.36 -15.82 12.73
CA GLU A 410 -21.61 -15.46 12.03
C GLU A 410 -21.54 -14.02 11.51
N CYS A 411 -21.03 -13.07 12.32
CA CYS A 411 -20.78 -11.71 11.88
C CYS A 411 -19.77 -11.68 10.71
N ALA A 412 -18.64 -12.38 10.82
CA ALA A 412 -17.65 -12.48 9.76
C ALA A 412 -18.27 -12.98 8.44
N HIS A 413 -19.08 -14.04 8.51
CA HIS A 413 -19.82 -14.58 7.37
C HIS A 413 -20.72 -13.52 6.70
N GLU A 414 -21.51 -12.78 7.46
CA GLU A 414 -22.34 -11.68 6.93
C GLU A 414 -21.50 -10.58 6.25
N LYS A 415 -20.37 -10.21 6.84
CA LYS A 415 -19.50 -9.16 6.28
C LYS A 415 -18.79 -9.63 5.02
N TYR A 416 -18.36 -10.89 4.96
CA TYR A 416 -17.81 -11.48 3.72
C TYR A 416 -18.84 -11.54 2.60
N ILE A 417 -20.12 -11.80 2.89
CA ILE A 417 -21.22 -11.68 1.91
C ILE A 417 -21.30 -10.24 1.38
N LYS A 418 -21.33 -9.24 2.27
CA LYS A 418 -21.42 -7.82 1.89
C LYS A 418 -20.22 -7.37 1.05
N TRP A 419 -19.02 -7.81 1.42
CA TRP A 419 -17.82 -7.53 0.64
C TRP A 419 -17.79 -8.27 -0.70
N GLY A 420 -18.42 -9.46 -0.79
CA GLY A 420 -18.50 -10.29 -1.99
C GLY A 420 -17.40 -11.36 -2.08
N ALA A 421 -16.72 -11.67 -0.98
CA ALA A 421 -15.67 -12.69 -0.92
C ALA A 421 -16.27 -14.09 -0.71
N MET A 422 -17.00 -14.59 -1.72
CA MET A 422 -17.77 -15.82 -1.61
C MET A 422 -16.94 -17.05 -1.22
N ARG A 423 -15.66 -17.11 -1.59
CA ARG A 423 -14.78 -18.21 -1.16
C ARG A 423 -14.66 -18.25 0.37
N LYS A 424 -14.55 -17.09 1.03
CA LYS A 424 -14.54 -16.97 2.50
C LYS A 424 -15.90 -17.29 3.11
N VAL A 425 -16.99 -16.83 2.50
CA VAL A 425 -18.36 -17.15 2.93
C VAL A 425 -18.53 -18.66 3.08
N TYR A 426 -18.19 -19.44 2.05
CA TYR A 426 -18.29 -20.89 2.11
C TYR A 426 -17.36 -21.51 3.16
N LYS A 427 -16.10 -21.05 3.28
CA LYS A 427 -15.18 -21.58 4.30
C LYS A 427 -15.71 -21.36 5.72
N ILE A 428 -16.20 -20.16 6.03
CA ILE A 428 -16.74 -19.85 7.36
C ILE A 428 -18.04 -20.62 7.62
N PHE A 429 -18.91 -20.75 6.61
CA PHE A 429 -20.12 -21.55 6.73
C PHE A 429 -19.81 -23.02 7.04
N ASP A 430 -18.91 -23.65 6.28
CA ASP A 430 -18.51 -25.04 6.49
C ASP A 430 -17.89 -25.23 7.88
N PHE A 431 -17.06 -24.28 8.34
CA PHE A 431 -16.47 -24.28 9.67
C PHE A 431 -17.55 -24.21 10.77
N LEU A 432 -18.50 -23.27 10.66
CA LEU A 432 -19.60 -23.12 11.62
C LEU A 432 -20.42 -24.42 11.76
N GLN A 433 -20.73 -25.06 10.63
CA GLN A 433 -21.47 -26.33 10.57
C GLN A 433 -20.72 -27.46 11.31
N GLN A 434 -19.43 -27.61 11.01
CA GLN A 434 -18.59 -28.66 11.59
C GLN A 434 -18.37 -28.45 13.09
N THR A 435 -18.12 -27.22 13.52
CA THR A 435 -17.76 -26.91 14.91
C THR A 435 -18.98 -26.84 15.85
N PHE A 436 -20.10 -26.25 15.41
CA PHE A 436 -21.22 -25.93 16.31
C PHE A 436 -22.48 -26.75 16.08
N GLU A 437 -22.77 -27.21 14.86
CA GLU A 437 -24.02 -27.91 14.55
C GLU A 437 -23.90 -29.43 14.72
N CYS A 438 -22.78 -30.03 14.30
CA CYS A 438 -22.52 -31.47 14.46
C CYS A 438 -22.38 -31.90 15.94
N ASN A 439 -22.00 -30.98 16.83
CA ASN A 439 -21.84 -31.23 18.27
C ASN A 439 -23.14 -31.14 19.10
N SER A 440 -24.25 -30.69 18.50
CA SER A 440 -25.55 -30.67 19.17
C SER A 440 -26.23 -32.05 19.26
N ALA A 441 -25.74 -33.04 18.49
CA ALA A 441 -26.29 -34.40 18.44
C ALA A 441 -25.62 -35.41 19.40
N ASN A 442 -24.45 -35.09 19.99
CA ASN A 442 -23.73 -35.98 20.90
C ASN A 442 -23.37 -35.28 22.22
N SER A 443 -24.36 -35.12 23.09
CA SER A 443 -24.14 -34.77 24.49
C SER A 443 -23.51 -35.95 25.25
N GLY A 444 -22.18 -35.90 25.47
CA GLY A 444 -21.51 -36.81 26.39
C GLY A 444 -19.98 -36.84 26.25
N THR A 445 -19.29 -36.16 27.18
CA THR A 445 -17.85 -36.29 27.48
C THR A 445 -16.88 -35.62 26.51
N ILE A 446 -16.44 -34.40 26.87
CA ILE A 446 -15.34 -33.69 26.21
C ILE A 446 -14.02 -34.30 26.69
N MET A 447 -13.46 -35.22 25.92
CA MET A 447 -12.00 -35.39 25.87
C MET A 447 -11.54 -34.63 24.63
N MET A 448 -10.80 -33.53 24.84
CA MET A 448 -9.99 -32.90 23.80
C MET A 448 -8.96 -33.93 23.31
N LYS A 449 -9.36 -34.81 22.38
CA LYS A 449 -8.41 -35.38 21.44
C LYS A 449 -8.03 -34.24 20.52
N GLY A 450 -6.74 -33.89 20.54
CA GLY A 450 -6.16 -32.78 19.80
C GLY A 450 -6.78 -32.67 18.42
N HIS A 451 -7.68 -31.69 18.28
CA HIS A 451 -7.93 -31.15 16.95
C HIS A 451 -6.60 -30.52 16.55
N ASN A 452 -6.01 -31.04 15.48
CA ASN A 452 -4.80 -30.47 14.90
C ASN A 452 -4.99 -28.96 14.81
N ARG A 453 -3.98 -28.21 15.26
CA ARG A 453 -3.91 -26.75 15.10
C ARG A 453 -4.19 -26.31 13.66
N ASP A 454 -3.93 -27.19 12.70
CA ASP A 454 -4.16 -27.08 11.26
C ASP A 454 -5.64 -26.89 10.83
N GLN A 455 -6.64 -27.09 11.68
CA GLN A 455 -8.06 -26.90 11.32
C GLN A 455 -8.70 -25.61 11.85
N VAL A 456 -8.00 -24.84 12.69
CA VAL A 456 -8.56 -23.61 13.28
C VAL A 456 -8.35 -22.37 12.40
N LEU A 457 -7.56 -22.44 11.35
CA LEU A 457 -7.39 -21.37 10.35
C LEU A 457 -7.06 -22.01 9.01
#